data_AF-A0A2D7VZ46-F1
#
_entry.id   AF-A0A2D7VZ46-F1
#
_cell.length_a   1.000
_cell.length_b   1.000
_cell.length_c   1.000
_cell.angle_alpha   90.00
_cell.angle_beta   90.00
_cell.angle_gamma   90.00
#
_symmetry.space_group_name_H-M   'P 1'
#
loop_
_entity.id
_entity.type
_entity.pdbx_description
1 polymer ?
#
loop_
_entity_poly.entity_id
_entity_poly.type
_entity_poly.pdbx_seq_one_letter_code
_entity_poly.pdbx_strand_id
1 'polypeptide(L)'
;MMPGIFTQQQQSPNLGEANMAHLMALSQQGNPTLSHGALIEQATSQAAMQEMAQNQNIEVPKVNFYPSRHPDPRKARKQDIKQAYRLLRPTKRHFLNPWRLFFQRKYRYAKDTGTCVVDGCDCAELIKIENLYAKICDEDTGKSLWEMYWQNPITEEPEAFVARENVTSGRKLRGTYCPEHLHLYHLLVKWEKEQEKMDEANPRRLRDRVKQGVSMVTVPVASVVKKDPTPPMLEKYEPFFAQLQKDANKTDGITIIHHANQLTGLNDVTMVVFDLRIFQHELEMSNTPTAAFQALMEQQMNANTQLQQPSPGDE
;
A
#
# COMPACT_ATOMS: atom_id res chain seq x y z
N MET A 1 11.02 -25.58 -44.32
CA MET A 1 10.82 -26.07 -42.94
C MET A 1 11.86 -25.39 -42.07
N MET A 2 11.45 -24.41 -41.26
CA MET A 2 12.33 -23.71 -40.31
C MET A 2 12.33 -24.48 -38.98
N PRO A 3 13.49 -24.73 -38.36
CA PRO A 3 13.56 -25.43 -37.08
C PRO A 3 12.96 -24.57 -35.96
N GLY A 4 12.03 -25.15 -35.21
CA GLY A 4 11.42 -24.51 -34.04
C GLY A 4 12.46 -24.31 -32.94
N ILE A 5 12.65 -23.06 -32.53
CA ILE A 5 13.42 -22.70 -31.35
C ILE A 5 12.60 -23.15 -30.13
N PHE A 6 12.97 -24.29 -29.57
CA PHE A 6 12.57 -24.66 -28.22
C PHE A 6 13.29 -23.75 -27.24
N THR A 7 12.57 -22.80 -26.66
CA THR A 7 13.03 -22.08 -25.47
C THR A 7 13.06 -23.05 -24.31
N GLN A 8 14.27 -23.47 -23.91
CA GLN A 8 14.49 -24.14 -22.63
C GLN A 8 13.92 -23.24 -21.51
N GLN A 9 12.87 -23.70 -20.85
CA GLN A 9 12.47 -23.18 -19.55
C GLN A 9 13.59 -23.51 -18.55
N GLN A 10 14.52 -22.57 -18.38
CA GLN A 10 15.42 -22.57 -17.23
C GLN A 10 14.55 -22.60 -15.97
N GLN A 11 14.63 -23.70 -15.21
CA GLN A 11 14.10 -23.75 -13.86
C GLN A 11 14.72 -22.60 -13.08
N SER A 12 13.89 -21.61 -12.77
CA SER A 12 14.36 -20.39 -12.12
C SER A 12 14.58 -20.71 -10.64
N PRO A 13 15.73 -20.33 -10.06
CA PRO A 13 15.99 -20.57 -8.66
C PRO A 13 14.97 -19.82 -7.79
N ASN A 14 14.80 -20.38 -6.61
CA ASN A 14 14.02 -19.84 -5.51
C ASN A 14 14.48 -18.42 -5.13
N LEU A 15 13.56 -17.44 -5.05
CA LEU A 15 13.92 -16.05 -4.73
C LEU A 15 14.60 -15.90 -3.35
N GLY A 16 14.08 -16.55 -2.31
CA GLY A 16 14.71 -16.56 -0.98
C GLY A 16 16.10 -17.20 -0.91
N GLU A 17 16.52 -17.96 -1.94
CA GLU A 17 17.87 -18.56 -2.03
C GLU A 17 18.69 -17.92 -3.17
N ALA A 18 18.14 -16.89 -3.84
CA ALA A 18 18.77 -16.28 -4.98
C ALA A 18 19.98 -15.45 -4.52
N ASN A 19 21.12 -15.67 -5.17
CA ASN A 19 22.31 -14.86 -4.96
C ASN A 19 22.01 -13.39 -5.36
N MET A 20 22.60 -12.43 -4.65
CA MET A 20 22.43 -10.99 -4.90
C MET A 20 22.67 -10.62 -6.38
N ALA A 21 23.66 -11.25 -7.03
CA ALA A 21 23.92 -11.06 -8.45
C ALA A 21 22.74 -11.49 -9.35
N HIS A 22 21.99 -12.52 -8.95
CA HIS A 22 20.79 -12.97 -9.64
C HIS A 22 19.63 -11.98 -9.47
N LEU A 23 19.42 -11.47 -8.26
CA LEU A 23 18.39 -10.45 -7.99
C LEU A 23 18.67 -9.15 -8.77
N MET A 24 19.94 -8.73 -8.85
CA MET A 24 20.36 -7.59 -9.66
C MET A 24 20.15 -7.84 -11.17
N ALA A 25 20.41 -9.06 -11.64
CA ALA A 25 20.13 -9.40 -13.03
C ALA A 25 18.63 -9.38 -13.35
N LEU A 26 17.78 -9.81 -12.40
CA LEU A 26 16.32 -9.76 -12.55
C LEU A 26 15.78 -8.33 -12.50
N SER A 27 16.32 -7.45 -11.66
CA SER A 27 15.87 -6.04 -11.60
C SER A 27 16.21 -5.27 -12.87
N GLN A 28 17.27 -5.66 -13.58
CA GLN A 28 17.63 -5.05 -14.87
C GLN A 28 16.76 -5.58 -16.03
N GLN A 29 15.95 -6.61 -15.81
CA GLN A 29 15.14 -7.24 -16.86
C GLN A 29 13.73 -6.64 -16.93
N GLY A 30 13.49 -5.91 -18.02
CA GLY A 30 12.18 -5.74 -18.66
C GLY A 30 11.22 -4.73 -18.03
N ASN A 31 11.13 -4.64 -16.71
CA ASN A 31 10.22 -3.71 -16.05
C ASN A 31 10.96 -2.68 -15.19
N PRO A 32 11.09 -1.41 -15.65
CA PRO A 32 11.84 -0.38 -14.92
C PRO A 32 11.21 0.02 -13.58
N THR A 33 9.99 -0.46 -13.31
CA THR A 33 9.19 -0.12 -12.13
C THR A 33 9.34 -1.15 -11.02
N LEU A 34 9.99 -2.28 -11.29
CA LEU A 34 10.42 -3.22 -10.27
C LEU A 34 11.88 -2.92 -9.96
N SER A 35 12.09 -2.19 -8.88
CA SER A 35 13.43 -1.84 -8.41
C SER A 35 14.14 -3.07 -7.85
N HIS A 36 15.47 -2.95 -7.77
CA HIS A 36 16.31 -3.95 -7.13
C HIS A 36 15.98 -4.12 -5.64
N GLY A 37 15.65 -3.03 -4.93
CA GLY A 37 15.33 -3.13 -3.52
C GLY A 37 13.97 -3.80 -3.28
N ALA A 38 12.95 -3.57 -4.12
CA ALA A 38 11.69 -4.32 -4.04
C ALA A 38 11.90 -5.85 -4.15
N LEU A 39 12.83 -6.30 -4.99
CA LEU A 39 13.21 -7.71 -5.08
C LEU A 39 13.97 -8.21 -3.85
N ILE A 40 14.84 -7.38 -3.26
CA ILE A 40 15.53 -7.71 -2.01
C ILE A 40 14.54 -7.79 -0.85
N GLU A 41 13.60 -6.85 -0.75
CA GLU A 41 12.55 -6.84 0.27
C GLU A 41 11.69 -8.11 0.16
N GLN A 42 11.33 -8.51 -1.05
CA GLN A 42 10.63 -9.78 -1.25
C GLN A 42 11.48 -10.99 -0.84
N ALA A 43 12.78 -11.00 -1.15
CA ALA A 43 13.69 -12.08 -0.76
C ALA A 43 13.93 -12.14 0.76
N THR A 44 14.08 -11.00 1.41
CA THR A 44 14.25 -10.89 2.87
C THR A 44 12.98 -11.27 3.62
N SER A 45 11.81 -10.87 3.10
CA SER A 45 10.50 -11.30 3.61
C SER A 45 10.33 -12.82 3.53
N GLN A 46 10.77 -13.41 2.41
CA GLN A 46 10.77 -14.87 2.22
C GLN A 46 11.67 -15.58 3.22
N ALA A 47 12.88 -15.06 3.44
CA ALA A 47 13.82 -15.64 4.40
C ALA A 47 13.28 -15.56 5.83
N ALA A 48 12.76 -14.40 6.24
CA ALA A 48 12.20 -14.20 7.58
C ALA A 48 11.00 -15.12 7.82
N MET A 49 10.11 -15.28 6.83
CA MET A 49 8.99 -16.20 6.95
C MET A 49 9.40 -17.67 7.01
N GLN A 50 10.45 -18.06 6.28
CA GLN A 50 10.98 -19.44 6.34
C GLN A 50 11.63 -19.75 7.68
N GLU A 51 12.35 -18.80 8.27
CA GLU A 51 12.91 -18.95 9.62
C GLU A 51 11.79 -19.15 10.65
N MET A 52 10.72 -18.37 10.55
CA MET A 52 9.54 -18.49 11.41
C MET A 52 8.82 -19.83 11.21
N ALA A 53 8.69 -20.28 9.96
CA ALA A 53 8.13 -21.59 9.63
C ALA A 53 8.89 -22.73 10.31
N GLN A 54 10.22 -22.67 10.30
CA GLN A 54 11.09 -23.67 10.93
C GLN A 54 11.00 -23.63 12.45
N ASN A 55 10.95 -22.44 13.05
CA ASN A 55 10.94 -22.29 14.50
C ASN A 55 9.61 -22.71 15.14
N GLN A 56 8.49 -22.50 14.44
CA GLN A 56 7.14 -22.66 15.01
C GLN A 56 6.32 -23.78 14.34
N ASN A 57 6.91 -24.53 13.41
CA ASN A 57 6.22 -25.55 12.60
C ASN A 57 4.97 -25.03 11.87
N ILE A 58 5.01 -23.77 11.42
CA ILE A 58 3.92 -23.16 10.65
C ILE A 58 4.20 -23.35 9.17
N GLU A 59 3.21 -23.81 8.40
CA GLU A 59 3.32 -23.89 6.94
C GLU A 59 3.29 -22.48 6.35
N VAL A 60 4.46 -21.96 5.96
CA VAL A 60 4.56 -20.68 5.25
C VAL A 60 4.66 -20.91 3.74
N PRO A 61 3.66 -20.46 2.98
CA PRO A 61 3.63 -20.55 1.53
C PRO A 61 4.54 -19.50 0.90
N LYS A 62 5.23 -19.91 -0.16
CA LYS A 62 6.18 -19.09 -0.90
C LYS A 62 5.57 -18.54 -2.20
N VAL A 63 5.71 -17.24 -2.42
CA VAL A 63 5.24 -16.56 -3.63
C VAL A 63 6.39 -16.41 -4.63
N ASN A 64 6.41 -17.30 -5.62
CA ASN A 64 7.37 -17.24 -6.72
C ASN A 64 6.89 -16.26 -7.80
N PHE A 65 7.21 -14.97 -7.63
CA PHE A 65 7.03 -13.95 -8.66
C PHE A 65 8.32 -13.79 -9.47
N TYR A 66 8.21 -13.74 -10.81
CA TYR A 66 9.36 -13.54 -11.68
C TYR A 66 9.05 -12.43 -12.67
N PRO A 67 9.88 -11.38 -12.76
CA PRO A 67 9.65 -10.29 -13.69
C PRO A 67 9.71 -10.76 -15.13
N SER A 68 8.86 -10.20 -15.99
CA SER A 68 8.84 -10.51 -17.41
C SER A 68 10.12 -10.06 -18.10
N ARG A 69 10.70 -10.95 -18.91
CA ARG A 69 11.88 -10.68 -19.76
C ARG A 69 11.53 -10.03 -21.11
N HIS A 70 10.32 -9.48 -21.25
CA HIS A 70 9.89 -8.92 -22.52
C HIS A 70 10.69 -7.64 -22.84
N PRO A 71 11.21 -7.45 -24.07
CA PRO A 71 12.06 -6.29 -24.41
C PRO A 71 11.32 -4.94 -24.37
N ASP A 72 10.03 -4.95 -24.69
CA ASP A 72 9.16 -3.77 -24.58
C ASP A 72 8.60 -3.63 -23.16
N PRO A 73 8.91 -2.54 -22.43
CA PRO A 73 8.54 -2.37 -21.02
C PRO A 73 7.03 -2.31 -20.80
N ARG A 74 6.27 -1.83 -21.79
CA ARG A 74 4.80 -1.80 -21.70
C ARG A 74 4.20 -3.20 -21.72
N LYS A 75 4.77 -4.10 -22.53
CA LYS A 75 4.33 -5.49 -22.61
C LYS A 75 4.84 -6.31 -21.43
N ALA A 76 6.06 -6.05 -20.96
CA ALA A 76 6.60 -6.65 -19.74
C ALA A 76 5.67 -6.38 -18.55
N ARG A 77 5.33 -5.11 -18.29
CA ARG A 77 4.41 -4.72 -17.22
C ARG A 77 3.03 -5.39 -17.32
N LYS A 78 2.45 -5.47 -18.53
CA LYS A 78 1.16 -6.16 -18.72
C LYS A 78 1.24 -7.65 -18.40
N GLN A 79 2.38 -8.28 -18.67
CA GLN A 79 2.62 -9.68 -18.31
C GLN A 79 2.80 -9.82 -16.79
N ASP A 80 3.55 -8.92 -16.16
CA ASP A 80 3.77 -8.87 -14.71
C ASP A 80 2.45 -8.69 -13.96
N ILE A 81 1.62 -7.72 -14.37
CA ILE A 81 0.28 -7.49 -13.82
C ILE A 81 -0.56 -8.77 -13.96
N LYS A 82 -0.57 -9.40 -15.14
CA LYS A 82 -1.33 -10.63 -15.38
C LYS A 82 -0.84 -11.79 -14.49
N GLN A 83 0.47 -11.88 -14.25
CA GLN A 83 1.08 -12.87 -13.37
C GLN A 83 0.70 -12.60 -11.91
N ALA A 84 0.82 -11.36 -11.44
CA ALA A 84 0.41 -10.96 -10.09
C ALA A 84 -1.07 -11.27 -9.85
N TYR A 85 -1.96 -10.94 -10.79
CA TYR A 85 -3.38 -11.33 -10.73
C TYR A 85 -3.59 -12.84 -10.65
N ARG A 86 -2.74 -13.65 -11.29
CA ARG A 86 -2.84 -15.10 -11.23
C ARG A 86 -2.42 -15.62 -9.86
N LEU A 87 -1.37 -15.05 -9.27
CA LEU A 87 -0.84 -15.46 -7.97
C LEU A 87 -1.74 -14.97 -6.81
N LEU A 88 -2.29 -13.76 -6.89
CA LEU A 88 -3.12 -13.17 -5.84
C LEU A 88 -4.59 -13.64 -5.86
N ARG A 89 -4.96 -14.45 -6.86
CA ARG A 89 -6.34 -14.93 -7.00
C ARG A 89 -6.70 -15.86 -5.84
N PRO A 90 -7.79 -15.58 -5.10
CA PRO A 90 -8.22 -16.44 -4.00
C PRO A 90 -8.49 -17.87 -4.47
N THR A 91 -8.04 -18.86 -3.69
CA THR A 91 -8.17 -20.27 -4.07
C THR A 91 -9.64 -20.70 -4.04
N LYS A 92 -10.13 -21.13 -5.20
CA LYS A 92 -11.50 -21.59 -5.40
C LYS A 92 -11.60 -23.09 -5.11
N ARG A 93 -12.71 -23.50 -4.51
CA ARG A 93 -13.05 -24.93 -4.39
C ARG A 93 -13.37 -25.50 -5.76
N HIS A 94 -13.02 -26.77 -5.96
CA HIS A 94 -13.39 -27.51 -7.16
C HIS A 94 -14.90 -27.39 -7.44
N PHE A 95 -15.30 -27.33 -8.71
CA PHE A 95 -16.70 -27.07 -9.08
C PHE A 95 -17.65 -28.16 -8.58
N LEU A 96 -17.20 -29.42 -8.54
CA LEU A 96 -17.93 -30.57 -8.02
C LEU A 96 -17.87 -30.73 -6.49
N ASN A 97 -17.23 -29.81 -5.76
CA ASN A 97 -17.16 -29.95 -4.31
C ASN A 97 -18.58 -29.75 -3.71
N PRO A 98 -19.08 -30.69 -2.89
CA PRO A 98 -20.41 -30.58 -2.29
C PRO A 98 -20.58 -29.28 -1.50
N TRP A 99 -19.52 -28.78 -0.85
CA TRP A 99 -19.56 -27.50 -0.15
C TRP A 99 -19.80 -26.29 -1.07
N ARG A 100 -19.36 -26.37 -2.32
CA ARG A 100 -19.57 -25.32 -3.31
C ARG A 100 -20.97 -25.44 -3.95
N LEU A 101 -21.42 -26.66 -4.22
CA LEU A 101 -22.71 -26.95 -4.84
C LEU A 101 -23.89 -26.71 -3.88
N PHE A 102 -23.81 -27.22 -2.65
CA PHE A 102 -24.92 -27.17 -1.68
C PHE A 102 -24.90 -25.93 -0.79
N PHE A 103 -23.72 -25.41 -0.41
CA PHE A 103 -23.60 -24.28 0.52
C PHE A 103 -23.10 -22.98 -0.13
N GLN A 104 -22.98 -22.94 -1.46
CA GLN A 104 -22.50 -21.79 -2.24
C GLN A 104 -21.12 -21.24 -1.77
N ARG A 105 -20.34 -22.01 -1.00
CA ARG A 105 -19.02 -21.62 -0.52
C ARG A 105 -17.99 -21.80 -1.64
N LYS A 106 -17.83 -20.77 -2.47
CA LYS A 106 -16.94 -20.77 -3.63
C LYS A 106 -15.46 -20.85 -3.27
N TYR A 107 -15.04 -20.20 -2.18
CA TYR A 107 -13.65 -20.05 -1.79
C TYR A 107 -13.25 -21.05 -0.71
N ARG A 108 -12.00 -21.52 -0.76
CA ARG A 108 -11.49 -22.52 0.20
C ARG A 108 -11.23 -21.89 1.57
N TYR A 109 -10.54 -20.76 1.57
CA TYR A 109 -9.97 -20.12 2.76
C TYR A 109 -10.69 -18.84 3.21
N ALA A 110 -11.83 -18.49 2.60
CA ALA A 110 -12.61 -17.32 3.00
C ALA A 110 -13.53 -17.65 4.20
N LYS A 111 -12.93 -17.97 5.35
CA LYS A 111 -13.65 -18.32 6.59
C LYS A 111 -13.58 -17.15 7.59
N ASP A 112 -12.36 -16.71 7.89
CA ASP A 112 -12.04 -15.77 8.96
C ASP A 112 -11.13 -14.65 8.44
N THR A 113 -11.10 -13.51 9.13
CA THR A 113 -10.33 -12.32 8.71
C THR A 113 -8.82 -12.51 8.82
N GLY A 114 -8.36 -13.40 9.69
CA GLY A 114 -6.94 -13.68 9.94
C GLY A 114 -6.32 -14.72 9.02
N THR A 115 -7.07 -15.35 8.11
CA THR A 115 -6.51 -16.38 7.21
C THR A 115 -6.24 -15.81 5.83
N CYS A 116 -5.11 -16.18 5.22
CA CYS A 116 -4.81 -15.79 3.86
C CYS A 116 -5.72 -16.52 2.85
N VAL A 117 -6.34 -15.75 1.94
CA VAL A 117 -7.33 -16.28 0.98
C VAL A 117 -6.72 -17.07 -0.17
N VAL A 118 -5.41 -16.96 -0.40
CA VAL A 118 -4.71 -17.61 -1.53
C VAL A 118 -4.22 -18.98 -1.11
N ASP A 119 -3.45 -19.04 -0.04
CA ASP A 119 -2.69 -20.22 0.38
C ASP A 119 -3.30 -20.92 1.61
N GLY A 120 -4.01 -20.18 2.47
CA GLY A 120 -4.61 -20.67 3.70
C GLY A 120 -3.75 -20.46 4.95
N CYS A 121 -2.66 -19.70 4.87
CA CYS A 121 -1.77 -19.41 6.00
C CYS A 121 -2.49 -18.59 7.08
N ASP A 122 -2.24 -18.90 8.36
CA ASP A 122 -2.80 -18.16 9.50
C ASP A 122 -1.98 -16.89 9.76
N CYS A 123 -2.47 -15.77 9.25
CA CYS A 123 -1.83 -14.47 9.40
C CYS A 123 -2.01 -13.91 10.82
N ALA A 124 -3.04 -14.33 11.56
CA ALA A 124 -3.27 -13.83 12.91
C ALA A 124 -2.23 -14.37 13.89
N GLU A 125 -1.82 -15.63 13.72
CA GLU A 125 -0.72 -16.21 14.50
C GLU A 125 0.62 -15.57 14.12
N LEU A 126 0.88 -15.40 12.82
CA LEU A 126 2.10 -14.73 12.35
C LEU A 126 2.27 -13.33 12.97
N ILE A 127 1.23 -12.50 12.94
CA ILE A 127 1.27 -11.14 13.49
C ILE A 127 1.58 -11.13 14.99
N LYS A 128 1.05 -12.09 15.76
CA LYS A 128 1.28 -12.17 17.21
C LYS A 128 2.73 -12.44 17.56
N ILE A 129 3.41 -13.26 16.75
CA ILE A 129 4.80 -13.62 17.02
C ILE A 129 5.70 -12.50 16.52
N GLU A 130 5.53 -12.10 15.26
CA GLU A 130 6.27 -11.00 14.69
C GLU A 130 5.49 -10.30 13.58
N ASN A 131 5.38 -8.97 13.66
CA ASN A 131 4.69 -8.20 12.63
C ASN A 131 5.58 -8.00 11.39
N LEU A 132 5.66 -9.03 10.55
CA LEU A 132 6.40 -9.00 9.29
C LEU A 132 5.88 -7.92 8.32
N TYR A 133 4.61 -7.53 8.41
CA TYR A 133 4.06 -6.44 7.61
C TYR A 133 4.69 -5.08 7.94
N ALA A 134 5.17 -4.90 9.16
CA ALA A 134 5.86 -3.67 9.58
C ALA A 134 7.31 -3.59 9.05
N LYS A 135 7.93 -4.74 8.75
CA LYS A 135 9.30 -4.79 8.20
C LYS A 135 9.38 -4.50 6.72
N ILE A 136 8.29 -4.77 6.00
CA ILE A 136 8.23 -4.54 4.55
C ILE A 136 7.81 -3.10 4.34
N CYS A 137 8.74 -2.29 3.84
CA CYS A 137 8.51 -0.89 3.57
C CYS A 137 8.33 -0.65 2.08
N ASP A 138 7.61 0.41 1.75
CA ASP A 138 7.54 0.92 0.40
C ASP A 138 8.73 1.87 0.17
N GLU A 139 9.57 1.60 -0.83
CA GLU A 139 10.71 2.46 -1.19
C GLU A 139 10.31 3.91 -1.53
N ASP A 140 9.14 4.12 -2.13
CA ASP A 140 8.73 5.45 -2.60
C ASP A 140 8.22 6.34 -1.45
N THR A 141 7.55 5.73 -0.47
CA THR A 141 6.89 6.45 0.63
C THR A 141 7.57 6.28 1.97
N GLY A 142 8.45 5.29 2.12
CA GLY A 142 9.07 4.87 3.37
C GLY A 142 8.10 4.24 4.38
N LYS A 143 6.83 4.07 4.02
CA LYS A 143 5.79 3.54 4.91
C LYS A 143 5.77 2.02 4.87
N SER A 144 5.49 1.40 6.01
CA SER A 144 5.34 -0.05 6.08
C SER A 144 4.01 -0.52 5.47
N LEU A 145 3.96 -1.79 5.01
CA LEU A 145 2.69 -2.37 4.53
C LEU A 145 1.62 -2.37 5.62
N TRP A 146 2.02 -2.46 6.89
CA TRP A 146 1.11 -2.33 8.03
C TRP A 146 0.44 -0.96 8.05
N GLU A 147 1.20 0.13 7.99
CA GLU A 147 0.65 1.49 7.97
C GLU A 147 -0.22 1.75 6.74
N MET A 148 0.14 1.18 5.59
CA MET A 148 -0.58 1.44 4.33
C MET A 148 -1.92 0.69 4.22
N TYR A 149 -2.01 -0.52 4.76
CA TYR A 149 -3.13 -1.43 4.49
C TYR A 149 -3.85 -1.95 5.74
N TRP A 150 -3.23 -1.86 6.90
CA TRP A 150 -3.79 -2.30 8.19
C TRP A 150 -4.26 -1.14 9.06
N GLN A 151 -4.25 0.08 8.55
CA GLN A 151 -4.82 1.26 9.20
C GLN A 151 -5.96 1.82 8.35
N ASN A 152 -7.04 2.19 9.01
CA ASN A 152 -8.11 2.91 8.34
C ASN A 152 -7.64 4.34 8.00
N PRO A 153 -7.75 4.81 6.75
CA PRO A 153 -7.21 6.11 6.35
C PRO A 153 -7.94 7.32 6.97
N ILE A 154 -9.12 7.11 7.56
CA ILE A 154 -9.92 8.18 8.18
C ILE A 154 -9.79 8.16 9.70
N THR A 155 -9.87 6.97 10.31
CA THR A 155 -9.88 6.83 11.78
C THR A 155 -8.52 6.49 12.38
N GLU A 156 -7.54 6.11 11.55
CA GLU A 156 -6.21 5.61 11.95
C GLU A 156 -6.23 4.33 12.82
N GLU A 157 -7.42 3.78 13.07
CA GLU A 157 -7.59 2.54 13.83
C GLU A 157 -7.04 1.34 13.05
N PRO A 158 -6.47 0.34 13.74
CA PRO A 158 -5.97 -0.87 13.10
C PRO A 158 -7.14 -1.72 12.58
N GLU A 159 -7.32 -1.73 11.26
CA GLU A 159 -8.33 -2.53 10.56
C GLU A 159 -7.64 -3.55 9.65
N ALA A 160 -7.97 -4.84 9.80
CA ALA A 160 -7.36 -5.88 9.00
C ALA A 160 -7.65 -5.68 7.50
N PHE A 161 -6.61 -5.81 6.67
CA PHE A 161 -6.78 -5.78 5.22
C PHE A 161 -7.76 -6.86 4.75
N VAL A 162 -8.73 -6.46 3.92
CA VAL A 162 -9.78 -7.36 3.41
C VAL A 162 -9.58 -7.65 1.93
N ALA A 163 -9.23 -8.90 1.62
CA ALA A 163 -9.04 -9.34 0.25
C ALA A 163 -10.36 -9.37 -0.56
N ARG A 164 -10.26 -9.24 -1.89
CA ARG A 164 -11.42 -9.22 -2.80
C ARG A 164 -11.42 -10.39 -3.77
N GLU A 165 -12.59 -10.73 -4.29
CA GLU A 165 -12.80 -11.85 -5.24
C GLU A 165 -11.91 -11.76 -6.49
N ASN A 166 -11.73 -10.57 -7.05
CA ASN A 166 -10.88 -10.33 -8.22
C ASN A 166 -9.67 -9.45 -7.87
N VAL A 167 -9.08 -9.65 -6.67
CA VAL A 167 -7.89 -8.95 -6.16
C VAL A 167 -8.15 -7.47 -5.88
N THR A 168 -8.37 -6.64 -6.90
CA THR A 168 -8.64 -5.19 -6.77
C THR A 168 -10.13 -4.87 -6.87
N SER A 169 -10.91 -5.74 -7.51
CA SER A 169 -12.35 -5.56 -7.74
C SER A 169 -13.20 -6.72 -7.21
N GLY A 170 -14.53 -6.54 -7.22
CA GLY A 170 -15.50 -7.55 -6.80
C GLY A 170 -15.87 -7.48 -5.32
N ARG A 171 -16.48 -8.55 -4.81
CA ARG A 171 -16.97 -8.62 -3.43
C ARG A 171 -15.80 -8.77 -2.45
N LYS A 172 -15.92 -8.13 -1.29
CA LYS A 172 -15.03 -8.34 -0.14
C LYS A 172 -15.17 -9.79 0.35
N LEU A 173 -14.05 -10.46 0.59
CA LEU A 173 -14.00 -11.79 1.17
C LEU A 173 -13.77 -11.71 2.67
N ARG A 174 -14.09 -12.78 3.40
CA ARG A 174 -13.70 -12.91 4.81
C ARG A 174 -12.31 -13.55 4.87
N GLY A 175 -11.28 -12.71 4.76
CA GLY A 175 -9.87 -13.12 4.80
C GLY A 175 -8.93 -12.04 4.27
N THR A 176 -7.65 -12.23 4.56
CA THR A 176 -6.57 -11.27 4.27
C THR A 176 -5.55 -11.86 3.28
N TYR A 177 -4.44 -11.17 3.07
CA TYR A 177 -3.24 -11.68 2.39
C TYR A 177 -2.12 -11.87 3.41
N CYS A 178 -1.32 -12.92 3.25
CA CYS A 178 -0.08 -13.07 4.02
C CYS A 178 0.94 -11.98 3.60
N PRO A 179 2.03 -11.75 4.37
CA PRO A 179 2.97 -10.65 4.11
C PRO A 179 3.48 -10.60 2.67
N GLU A 180 3.87 -11.75 2.10
CA GLU A 180 4.33 -11.83 0.71
C GLU A 180 3.22 -11.52 -0.31
N HIS A 181 2.02 -12.07 -0.12
CA HIS A 181 0.89 -11.77 -1.00
C HIS A 181 0.46 -10.30 -0.88
N LEU A 182 0.55 -9.70 0.30
CA LEU A 182 0.23 -8.29 0.49
C LEU A 182 1.29 -7.39 -0.16
N HIS A 183 2.57 -7.76 -0.08
CA HIS A 183 3.64 -7.07 -0.80
C HIS A 183 3.43 -7.14 -2.32
N LEU A 184 3.14 -8.33 -2.87
CA LEU A 184 2.84 -8.47 -4.30
C LEU A 184 1.58 -7.70 -4.70
N TYR A 185 0.57 -7.64 -3.82
CA TYR A 185 -0.63 -6.82 -4.03
C TYR A 185 -0.29 -5.33 -4.08
N HIS A 186 0.59 -4.85 -3.21
CA HIS A 186 1.05 -3.47 -3.21
C HIS A 186 1.77 -3.12 -4.53
N LEU A 187 2.69 -3.97 -4.97
CA LEU A 187 3.37 -3.82 -6.28
C LEU A 187 2.37 -3.83 -7.44
N LEU A 188 1.37 -4.70 -7.40
CA LEU A 188 0.30 -4.74 -8.41
C LEU A 188 -0.44 -3.40 -8.48
N VAL A 189 -0.86 -2.84 -7.34
CA VAL A 189 -1.57 -1.55 -7.30
C VAL A 189 -0.71 -0.42 -7.88
N LYS A 190 0.61 -0.42 -7.61
CA LYS A 190 1.54 0.52 -8.23
C LYS A 190 1.60 0.37 -9.75
N TRP A 191 1.78 -0.85 -10.24
CA TRP A 191 1.86 -1.13 -11.67
C TRP A 191 0.58 -0.76 -12.41
N GLU A 192 -0.58 -0.99 -11.79
CA GLU A 192 -1.87 -0.57 -12.33
C GLU A 192 -2.00 0.94 -12.44
N LYS A 193 -1.69 1.68 -11.36
CA LYS A 193 -1.70 3.15 -11.38
C LYS A 193 -0.79 3.71 -12.46
N GLU A 194 0.40 3.15 -12.62
CA GLU A 194 1.34 3.61 -13.63
C GLU A 194 0.89 3.24 -15.04
N GLN A 195 0.35 2.03 -15.24
CA GLN A 195 -0.24 1.66 -16.52
C GLN A 195 -1.41 2.57 -16.88
N GLU A 196 -2.28 2.87 -15.91
CA GLU A 196 -3.39 3.80 -16.11
C GLU A 196 -2.89 5.19 -16.51
N LYS A 197 -1.91 5.74 -15.81
CA LYS A 197 -1.26 7.02 -16.15
C LYS A 197 -0.68 7.03 -17.57
N MET A 198 -0.01 5.94 -17.98
CA MET A 198 0.51 5.81 -19.35
C MET A 198 -0.59 5.69 -20.40
N ASP A 199 -1.66 4.97 -20.08
CA ASP A 199 -2.81 4.79 -20.96
C ASP A 199 -3.61 6.11 -21.08
N GLU A 200 -3.68 6.92 -20.03
CA GLU A 200 -4.26 8.28 -20.05
C GLU A 200 -3.45 9.27 -20.89
N ALA A 201 -2.12 9.19 -20.81
CA ALA A 201 -1.24 10.00 -21.65
C ALA A 201 -1.31 9.64 -23.15
N ASN A 202 -1.93 8.50 -23.51
CA ASN A 202 -2.04 8.05 -24.89
C ASN A 202 -3.21 8.74 -25.62
N PRO A 203 -2.96 9.57 -26.66
CA PRO A 203 -4.01 10.30 -27.37
C PRO A 203 -5.01 9.38 -28.10
N ARG A 204 -4.67 8.10 -28.31
CA ARG A 204 -5.61 7.12 -28.90
C ARG A 204 -6.74 6.73 -27.95
N ARG A 205 -6.56 6.85 -26.62
CA ARG A 205 -7.58 6.48 -25.61
C ARG A 205 -8.82 7.38 -25.67
N LEU A 206 -8.67 8.65 -26.10
CA LEU A 206 -9.80 9.54 -26.38
C LEU A 206 -10.74 8.92 -27.43
N ARG A 207 -10.18 8.38 -28.52
CA ARG A 207 -10.97 7.71 -29.56
C ARG A 207 -11.65 6.44 -29.04
N ASP A 208 -10.98 5.69 -28.17
CA ASP A 208 -11.53 4.46 -27.60
C ASP A 208 -12.65 4.75 -26.58
N ARG A 209 -12.53 5.81 -25.75
CA ARG A 209 -13.59 6.26 -24.84
C ARG A 209 -14.82 6.76 -25.60
N VAL A 210 -14.61 7.49 -26.69
CA VAL A 210 -15.69 7.93 -27.60
C VAL A 210 -16.40 6.73 -28.25
N LYS A 211 -15.66 5.70 -28.69
CA LYS A 211 -16.23 4.46 -29.23
C LYS A 211 -16.98 3.62 -28.19
N GLN A 212 -16.58 3.70 -26.92
CA GLN A 212 -17.30 3.08 -25.80
C GLN A 212 -18.55 3.86 -25.38
N GLY A 213 -18.91 4.94 -26.08
CA GLY A 213 -20.08 5.75 -25.78
C GLY A 213 -19.92 6.63 -24.54
N VAL A 214 -18.70 6.75 -24.00
CA VAL A 214 -18.41 7.62 -22.85
C VAL A 214 -18.03 8.99 -23.40
N SER A 215 -18.99 9.92 -23.39
CA SER A 215 -18.72 11.32 -23.68
C SER A 215 -17.90 11.91 -22.53
N MET A 216 -16.63 12.22 -22.78
CA MET A 216 -15.85 12.98 -21.81
C MET A 216 -16.36 14.43 -21.81
N VAL A 217 -17.20 14.76 -20.83
CA VAL A 217 -17.47 16.14 -20.47
C VAL A 217 -16.23 16.61 -19.73
N THR A 218 -15.25 17.12 -20.48
CA THR A 218 -14.21 17.94 -19.87
C THR A 218 -14.93 19.20 -19.41
N VAL A 219 -15.35 19.24 -18.14
CA VAL A 219 -15.63 20.50 -17.50
C VAL A 219 -14.28 21.21 -17.46
N PRO A 220 -14.06 22.29 -18.24
CA PRO A 220 -12.82 23.01 -18.15
C PRO A 220 -12.76 23.61 -16.75
N VAL A 221 -11.97 23.02 -15.85
CA VAL A 221 -11.59 23.70 -14.59
C VAL A 221 -10.79 24.97 -14.90
N ALA A 222 -10.32 25.13 -16.14
CA ALA A 222 -9.68 26.33 -16.66
C ALA A 222 -10.59 27.58 -16.68
N SER A 223 -11.92 27.48 -16.51
CA SER A 223 -12.79 28.66 -16.40
C SER A 223 -13.01 29.17 -14.98
N VAL A 224 -12.38 28.55 -13.96
CA VAL A 224 -12.24 29.14 -12.62
C VAL A 224 -10.77 29.29 -12.23
N VAL A 225 -9.87 29.38 -13.22
CA VAL A 225 -8.66 30.16 -13.04
C VAL A 225 -9.07 31.57 -13.41
N LYS A 226 -9.64 32.31 -12.45
CA LYS A 226 -9.57 33.77 -12.54
C LYS A 226 -8.08 34.04 -12.76
N LYS A 227 -7.72 34.76 -13.83
CA LYS A 227 -6.38 35.33 -13.95
C LYS A 227 -6.19 36.11 -12.68
N ASP A 228 -5.50 35.53 -11.70
CA ASP A 228 -5.15 36.26 -10.50
C ASP A 228 -4.29 37.41 -11.02
N PRO A 229 -4.72 38.67 -10.84
CA PRO A 229 -3.93 39.82 -11.22
C PRO A 229 -2.85 40.00 -10.15
N THR A 230 -2.10 38.93 -9.85
CA THR A 230 -1.01 38.95 -8.91
C THR A 230 0.10 39.76 -9.58
N PRO A 231 0.50 40.91 -9.02
CA PRO A 231 1.58 41.69 -9.59
C PRO A 231 2.87 40.85 -9.62
N PRO A 232 3.75 41.04 -10.62
CA PRO A 232 4.94 40.20 -10.84
C PRO A 232 5.91 40.21 -9.64
N MET A 233 5.81 41.20 -8.75
CA MET A 233 6.59 41.28 -7.51
C MET A 233 6.21 40.20 -6.48
N LEU A 234 5.01 39.62 -6.58
CA LEU A 234 4.47 38.60 -5.67
C LEU A 234 4.61 37.16 -6.19
N GLU A 235 5.00 36.97 -7.45
CA GLU A 235 5.23 35.63 -8.03
C GLU A 235 6.26 34.83 -7.21
N LYS A 236 7.28 35.50 -6.67
CA LYS A 236 8.29 34.86 -5.82
C LYS A 236 7.73 34.29 -4.50
N TYR A 237 6.57 34.77 -4.05
CA TYR A 237 5.92 34.31 -2.82
C TYR A 237 4.78 33.32 -3.09
N GLU A 238 4.46 33.04 -4.36
CA GLU A 238 3.48 32.02 -4.74
C GLU A 238 3.73 30.64 -4.08
N PRO A 239 4.97 30.10 -4.04
CA PRO A 239 5.21 28.83 -3.35
C PRO A 239 4.94 28.90 -1.84
N PHE A 240 5.12 30.06 -1.22
CA PHE A 240 4.83 30.28 0.20
C PHE A 240 3.31 30.30 0.45
N PHE A 241 2.54 30.97 -0.40
CA PHE A 241 1.07 30.94 -0.30
C PHE A 241 0.48 29.56 -0.58
N ALA A 242 1.05 28.80 -1.51
CA ALA A 242 0.64 27.43 -1.79
C ALA A 242 0.85 26.49 -0.59
N GLN A 243 1.97 26.65 0.12
CA GLN A 243 2.23 25.92 1.36
C GLN A 243 1.24 26.33 2.46
N LEU A 244 1.03 27.63 2.66
CA LEU A 244 0.06 28.11 3.64
C LEU A 244 -1.36 27.64 3.36
N GLN A 245 -1.78 27.60 2.10
CA GLN A 245 -3.11 27.11 1.74
C GLN A 245 -3.24 25.61 1.98
N LYS A 246 -2.16 24.85 1.75
CA LYS A 246 -2.11 23.42 2.08
C LYS A 246 -2.23 23.18 3.58
N ASP A 247 -1.55 24.00 4.39
CA ASP A 247 -1.55 23.86 5.85
C ASP A 247 -2.85 24.40 6.48
N ALA A 248 -3.45 25.45 5.91
CA ALA A 248 -4.77 25.96 6.31
C ALA A 248 -5.91 24.96 6.05
N ASN A 249 -5.78 24.10 5.03
CA ASN A 249 -6.74 23.01 4.82
C ASN A 249 -6.57 21.85 5.82
N LYS A 250 -5.42 21.79 6.50
CA LYS A 250 -5.06 20.70 7.42
C LYS A 250 -5.25 21.08 8.89
N THR A 251 -5.09 22.37 9.21
CA THR A 251 -5.12 22.90 10.59
C THR A 251 -6.09 24.07 10.68
N ASP A 252 -6.92 24.09 11.72
CA ASP A 252 -7.85 25.19 11.97
C ASP A 252 -7.14 26.46 12.48
N GLY A 253 -5.83 26.38 12.73
CA GLY A 253 -4.99 27.47 13.24
C GLY A 253 -4.58 28.52 12.21
N ILE A 254 -4.75 28.26 10.91
CA ILE A 254 -4.39 29.19 9.82
C ILE A 254 -5.64 29.63 9.08
N THR A 255 -5.95 30.93 9.12
CA THR A 255 -7.05 31.50 8.35
C THR A 255 -6.50 32.47 7.31
N ILE A 256 -6.86 32.25 6.04
CA ILE A 256 -6.52 33.14 4.93
C ILE A 256 -7.79 33.91 4.53
N ILE A 257 -7.76 35.23 4.69
CA ILE A 257 -8.90 36.12 4.40
C ILE A 257 -8.55 36.97 3.19
N HIS A 258 -9.37 36.91 2.16
CA HIS A 258 -9.24 37.76 0.97
C HIS A 258 -10.30 38.86 1.02
N HIS A 259 -9.85 40.11 1.09
CA HIS A 259 -10.72 41.28 0.96
C HIS A 259 -10.79 41.71 -0.50
N ALA A 260 -11.91 41.37 -1.14
CA ALA A 260 -12.22 41.85 -2.48
C ALA A 260 -12.74 43.29 -2.42
N ASN A 261 -12.26 44.13 -3.34
CA ASN A 261 -12.78 45.47 -3.53
C ASN A 261 -14.18 45.40 -4.14
N GLN A 262 -15.14 46.10 -3.55
CA GLN A 262 -16.54 46.06 -3.98
C GLN A 262 -16.75 46.64 -5.39
N LEU A 263 -15.81 47.47 -5.89
CA LEU A 263 -15.91 48.11 -7.20
C LEU A 263 -15.25 47.31 -8.33
N THR A 264 -14.13 46.64 -8.07
CA THR A 264 -13.35 45.92 -9.09
C THR A 264 -13.52 44.40 -9.01
N GLY A 265 -14.00 43.88 -7.89
CA GLY A 265 -14.12 42.44 -7.63
C GLY A 265 -12.78 41.71 -7.53
N LEU A 266 -11.67 42.46 -7.48
CA LEU A 266 -10.31 41.94 -7.32
C LEU A 266 -9.93 41.93 -5.83
N ASN A 267 -9.09 40.98 -5.45
CA ASN A 267 -8.58 40.86 -4.09
C ASN A 267 -7.49 41.91 -3.86
N ASP A 268 -7.83 43.00 -3.18
CA ASP A 268 -6.88 44.10 -2.91
C ASP A 268 -5.97 43.77 -1.72
N VAL A 269 -6.49 43.04 -0.72
CA VAL A 269 -5.75 42.69 0.49
C VAL A 269 -5.99 41.23 0.83
N THR A 270 -4.90 40.49 1.06
CA THR A 270 -4.95 39.14 1.63
C THR A 270 -4.30 39.17 3.00
N MET A 271 -5.02 38.72 4.03
CA MET A 271 -4.50 38.60 5.40
C MET A 271 -4.35 37.13 5.75
N VAL A 272 -3.19 36.76 6.28
CA VAL A 272 -2.93 35.44 6.85
C VAL A 272 -2.88 35.61 8.36
N VAL A 273 -3.80 34.93 9.05
CA VAL A 273 -3.91 34.97 10.52
C VAL A 273 -3.51 33.61 11.06
N PHE A 274 -2.55 33.61 11.98
CA PHE A 274 -2.13 32.43 12.74
C PHE A 274 -2.67 32.54 14.16
N ASP A 275 -3.57 31.64 14.57
CA ASP A 275 -3.96 31.53 15.97
C ASP A 275 -2.97 30.64 16.72
N LEU A 276 -2.02 31.28 17.39
CA LEU A 276 -0.96 30.59 18.13
C LEU A 276 -1.50 29.69 19.26
N ARG A 277 -2.73 29.90 19.74
CA ARG A 277 -3.31 29.08 20.82
C ARG A 277 -3.70 27.70 20.29
N ILE A 278 -4.22 27.63 19.07
CA ILE A 278 -4.56 26.37 18.41
C ILE A 278 -3.28 25.58 18.15
N PHE A 279 -2.23 26.25 17.68
CA PHE A 279 -0.93 25.61 17.50
C PHE A 279 -0.32 25.10 18.80
N GLN A 280 -0.43 25.83 19.90
CA GLN A 280 0.03 25.36 21.21
C GLN A 280 -0.75 24.12 21.67
N HIS A 281 -2.07 24.12 21.49
CA HIS A 281 -2.92 22.98 21.82
C HIS A 281 -2.61 21.74 20.95
N GLU A 282 -2.41 21.91 19.64
CA GLU A 282 -1.98 20.82 18.74
C GLU A 282 -0.59 20.29 19.12
N LEU A 283 0.34 21.18 19.48
CA LEU A 283 1.68 20.80 19.94
C LEU A 283 1.60 20.01 21.25
N GLU A 284 0.75 20.43 22.19
CA GLU A 284 0.50 19.74 23.45
C GLU A 284 -0.12 18.35 23.20
N MET A 285 -1.13 18.24 22.33
CA MET A 285 -1.71 16.95 21.96
C MET A 285 -0.70 16.02 21.25
N SER A 286 0.22 16.57 20.46
CA SER A 286 1.29 15.79 19.81
C SER A 286 2.36 15.31 20.80
N ASN A 287 2.59 16.06 21.89
CA ASN A 287 3.55 15.74 22.93
C ASN A 287 2.95 14.89 24.07
N THR A 288 1.61 14.82 24.19
CA THR A 288 0.99 13.89 25.12
C THR A 288 1.10 12.48 24.57
N PRO A 289 1.83 11.56 25.24
CA PRO A 289 1.83 10.17 24.83
C PRO A 289 0.39 9.65 24.89
N THR A 290 -0.04 9.02 23.80
CA THR A 290 -1.37 8.44 23.64
C THR A 290 -1.75 7.66 24.91
N ALA A 291 -2.99 7.78 25.38
CA ALA A 291 -3.45 7.06 26.58
C ALA A 291 -3.17 5.54 26.51
N ALA A 292 -3.14 4.98 25.30
CA ALA A 292 -2.73 3.61 25.03
C ALA A 292 -1.23 3.34 25.35
N PHE A 293 -0.33 4.28 25.06
CA PHE A 293 1.09 4.19 25.40
C PHE A 293 1.34 4.37 26.90
N GLN A 294 0.60 5.27 27.56
CA GLN A 294 0.64 5.40 29.02
C GLN A 294 0.17 4.12 29.73
N ALA A 295 -0.92 3.50 29.26
CA ALA A 295 -1.42 2.24 29.80
C ALA A 295 -0.43 1.07 29.63
N LEU A 296 0.31 1.05 28.51
CA LEU A 296 1.33 0.03 28.22
C LEU A 296 2.57 0.20 29.11
N MET A 297 2.95 1.44 29.41
CA MET A 297 4.06 1.76 30.30
C MET A 297 3.74 1.43 31.77
N GLU A 298 2.49 1.64 32.20
CA GLU A 298 2.00 1.24 33.53
C GLU A 298 1.97 -0.29 33.71
N GLN A 299 1.63 -1.04 32.66
CA GLN A 299 1.72 -2.50 32.68
C GLN A 299 3.15 -3.02 32.81
N GLN A 300 4.14 -2.36 32.20
CA GLN A 300 5.55 -2.76 32.33
C GLN A 300 6.12 -2.48 33.72
N MET A 301 5.72 -1.38 34.39
CA MET A 301 6.18 -1.10 35.75
C MET A 301 5.61 -2.10 36.78
N ASN A 302 4.33 -2.48 36.66
CA ASN A 302 3.72 -3.44 37.59
C ASN A 302 4.27 -4.88 37.43
N ALA A 303 4.74 -5.25 36.23
CA ALA A 303 5.34 -6.56 36.00
C ALA A 303 6.70 -6.75 36.69
N ASN A 304 7.47 -5.67 36.85
CA ASN A 304 8.81 -5.75 37.48
C ASN A 304 8.77 -5.77 39.02
N THR A 305 7.70 -5.27 39.65
CA THR A 305 7.60 -5.24 41.12
C THR A 305 7.23 -6.61 41.73
N GLN A 306 6.73 -7.57 40.95
CA GLN A 306 6.36 -8.90 41.46
C GLN A 306 7.51 -9.92 41.50
N LEU A 307 8.70 -9.61 40.98
CA LEU A 307 9.86 -10.52 40.98
C LEU A 307 10.86 -10.29 42.13
N GLN A 308 10.55 -9.42 43.08
CA GLN A 308 11.36 -9.16 44.28
C GLN A 308 10.52 -9.33 45.56
N GLN A 309 10.05 -10.56 45.81
CA GLN A 309 9.78 -10.99 47.18
C GLN A 309 10.83 -12.06 47.56
N PRO A 310 11.70 -11.80 48.55
CA PRO A 310 12.57 -12.83 49.09
C PRO A 310 11.75 -13.87 49.86
N SER A 311 11.98 -15.14 49.56
CA SER A 311 11.40 -16.30 50.25
C SER A 311 11.61 -16.21 51.77
N PRO A 312 10.59 -16.49 52.60
CA PRO A 312 10.76 -16.61 54.04
C PRO A 312 11.57 -17.88 54.36
N GLY A 313 12.53 -17.73 55.27
CA GLY A 313 13.56 -18.73 55.55
C GLY A 313 13.05 -20.01 56.19
N ASP A 314 13.84 -21.06 55.95
CA ASP A 314 13.83 -22.32 56.66
C ASP A 314 14.34 -22.12 58.11
N GLU A 315 13.47 -22.37 59.09
CA GLU A 315 13.81 -22.86 60.43
C GLU A 315 13.19 -24.25 60.63
#